data_AF-A0A965IHV8-F1
#
_entry.id   AF-A0A965IHV8-F1
#
_cell.length_a   1.000
_cell.length_b   1.000
_cell.length_c   1.000
_cell.angle_alpha   90.00
_cell.angle_beta   90.00
_cell.angle_gamma   90.00
#
_symmetry.space_group_name_H-M   'P 1'
#
loop_
_entity.id
_entity.type
_entity.pdbx_description
1 polymer ?
#
loop_
_entity_poly.entity_id
_entity_poly.type
_entity_poly.pdbx_seq_one_letter_code
_entity_poly.pdbx_strand_id
1 'polypeptide(L)'
;MKKSRFTDSQISEALKRVEAGLAVPEICRELGVSTATFYKWRAKYGGMDTSMMARLKELEVENARLKKMYAEERLKSEILNEALNKKVVRPSRRREMAKRVVAERGVSIRLACLIFSVSETCYRYEAKKNAENDQIADWLLRLTDNHRNWGFGLCYLYLRNVKGFKWNHKRIYRIYKALELNLRIKPRKRLNREKPEPLTVPQEINQVWSMDFMHDQLSDGRTFRVLNVIDDYNREALGIEIDFSLPSERVIRALKQIIEWRGRPLVIRCDNGPENVSGAIQNWAEEAGIAFQYIQPGKPQQNAYVERFNRTVRYEWLSQYYWQDLDEVRDHATQWIWSYNHERPNMALGGITPKQRLAMAA
;
A
#
# COMPACT_ATOMS: atom_id res chain seq x y z
N MET A 1 -54.92 -16.91 -9.24
CA MET A 1 -56.28 -17.45 -9.48
C MET A 1 -57.26 -16.68 -8.61
N LYS A 2 -58.41 -16.24 -9.17
CA LYS A 2 -59.49 -15.68 -8.34
C LYS A 2 -59.94 -16.75 -7.35
N LYS A 3 -60.12 -16.40 -6.07
CA LYS A 3 -60.61 -17.33 -5.05
C LYS A 3 -62.02 -17.78 -5.46
N SER A 4 -62.27 -19.09 -5.43
CA SER A 4 -63.62 -19.63 -5.65
C SER A 4 -64.56 -19.09 -4.56
N ARG A 5 -65.82 -18.82 -4.92
CA ARG A 5 -66.87 -18.42 -3.97
C ARG A 5 -67.30 -19.59 -3.07
N PHE A 6 -66.96 -20.82 -3.45
CA PHE A 6 -67.37 -22.05 -2.77
C PHE A 6 -66.25 -22.61 -1.91
N THR A 7 -66.61 -23.15 -0.74
CA THR A 7 -65.69 -23.84 0.16
C THR A 7 -65.36 -25.24 -0.37
N ASP A 8 -64.27 -25.83 0.10
CA ASP A 8 -63.85 -27.18 -0.32
C ASP A 8 -64.85 -28.25 0.10
N SER A 9 -65.53 -28.04 1.22
CA SER A 9 -66.64 -28.89 1.65
C SER A 9 -67.84 -28.81 0.70
N GLN A 10 -68.20 -27.61 0.24
CA GLN A 10 -69.30 -27.42 -0.71
C GLN A 10 -68.99 -28.04 -2.08
N ILE A 11 -67.73 -27.94 -2.54
CA ILE A 11 -67.30 -28.55 -3.81
C ILE A 11 -67.26 -30.08 -3.69
N SER A 12 -66.73 -30.62 -2.59
CA SER A 12 -66.70 -32.06 -2.33
C SER A 12 -68.11 -32.66 -2.24
N GLU A 13 -69.03 -31.97 -1.56
CA GLU A 13 -70.42 -32.39 -1.46
C GLU A 13 -71.13 -32.39 -2.82
N ALA A 14 -70.93 -31.35 -3.63
CA ALA A 14 -71.48 -31.28 -4.98
C ALA A 14 -70.99 -32.42 -5.89
N LEU A 15 -69.72 -32.83 -5.76
CA LEU A 15 -69.15 -33.95 -6.51
C LEU A 15 -69.71 -35.29 -6.03
N LYS A 16 -69.82 -35.50 -4.71
CA LYS A 16 -70.43 -36.71 -4.11
C LYS A 16 -71.89 -36.88 -4.50
N ARG A 17 -72.66 -35.80 -4.57
CA ARG A 17 -74.07 -35.82 -5.01
C ARG A 17 -74.20 -36.32 -6.46
N VAL A 18 -73.29 -35.95 -7.37
CA VAL A 18 -73.25 -36.51 -8.73
C VAL A 18 -72.80 -37.97 -8.75
N GLU A 19 -71.82 -38.34 -7.93
CA GLU A 19 -71.39 -39.75 -7.79
C GLU A 19 -72.52 -40.64 -7.23
N ALA A 20 -73.43 -40.07 -6.43
CA ALA A 20 -74.64 -40.72 -5.92
C ALA A 20 -75.81 -40.76 -6.94
N GLY A 21 -75.62 -40.28 -8.17
CA GLY A 21 -76.57 -40.44 -9.28
C GLY A 21 -77.38 -39.21 -9.68
N LEU A 22 -77.14 -38.04 -9.08
CA LEU A 22 -77.81 -36.78 -9.50
C LEU A 22 -77.23 -36.22 -10.81
N ALA A 23 -78.10 -35.60 -11.63
CA ALA A 23 -77.68 -35.06 -12.92
C ALA A 23 -76.87 -33.76 -12.75
N VAL A 24 -75.72 -33.68 -13.43
CA VAL A 24 -74.83 -32.50 -13.40
C VAL A 24 -75.54 -31.16 -13.68
N PRO A 25 -76.48 -31.05 -14.64
CA PRO A 25 -77.20 -29.80 -14.89
C PRO A 25 -78.07 -29.31 -13.73
N GLU A 26 -78.60 -30.23 -12.90
CA GLU A 26 -79.45 -29.89 -11.77
C GLU A 26 -78.65 -29.27 -10.63
N ILE A 27 -77.51 -29.89 -10.28
CA ILE A 27 -76.58 -29.37 -9.26
C ILE A 27 -75.96 -28.04 -9.70
N CYS A 28 -75.67 -27.88 -11.00
CA CYS A 28 -75.17 -26.61 -11.54
C CYS A 28 -76.21 -25.49 -11.41
N ARG A 29 -77.50 -25.79 -11.62
CA ARG A 29 -78.60 -24.84 -11.44
C ARG A 29 -78.82 -24.48 -9.96
N GLU A 30 -78.74 -25.46 -9.05
CA GLU A 30 -78.86 -25.26 -7.60
C GLU A 30 -77.74 -24.37 -7.05
N LEU A 31 -76.49 -24.68 -7.42
CA LEU A 31 -75.32 -23.95 -6.92
C LEU A 31 -75.04 -22.65 -7.68
N GLY A 32 -75.76 -22.38 -8.77
CA GLY A 32 -75.56 -21.19 -9.61
C GLY A 32 -74.18 -21.17 -10.29
N VAL A 33 -73.67 -22.33 -10.72
CA VAL A 33 -72.39 -22.47 -11.43
C VAL A 33 -72.59 -23.02 -12.84
N SER A 34 -71.69 -22.66 -13.76
CA SER A 34 -71.74 -23.26 -15.11
C SER A 34 -71.30 -24.71 -15.08
N THR A 35 -71.85 -25.53 -15.99
CA THR A 35 -71.44 -26.93 -16.18
C THR A 35 -69.93 -27.06 -16.43
N ALA A 36 -69.34 -26.13 -17.18
CA ALA A 36 -67.89 -26.06 -17.39
C ALA A 36 -67.09 -25.86 -16.10
N THR A 37 -67.64 -25.11 -15.12
CA THR A 37 -67.01 -24.93 -13.80
C THR A 37 -67.09 -26.23 -12.99
N PHE A 38 -68.23 -26.91 -13.03
CA PHE A 38 -68.40 -28.20 -12.36
C PHE A 38 -67.45 -29.27 -12.92
N TYR A 39 -67.33 -29.40 -14.25
CA TYR A 39 -66.38 -30.35 -14.85
C TYR A 39 -64.92 -30.00 -14.52
N LYS A 40 -64.56 -28.72 -14.36
CA LYS A 40 -63.24 -28.32 -13.85
C LYS A 40 -63.03 -28.75 -12.40
N TRP A 41 -64.06 -28.68 -11.55
CA TRP A 41 -63.99 -29.22 -10.19
C TRP A 41 -63.84 -30.73 -10.21
N ARG A 42 -64.61 -31.45 -11.02
CA ARG A 42 -64.53 -32.91 -11.15
C ARG A 42 -63.16 -33.37 -11.66
N ALA A 43 -62.58 -32.67 -12.63
CA ALA A 43 -61.25 -32.99 -13.14
C ALA A 43 -60.12 -32.71 -12.12
N LYS A 44 -60.29 -31.68 -11.28
CA LYS A 44 -59.27 -31.27 -10.29
C LYS A 44 -59.39 -32.00 -8.95
N TYR A 45 -60.60 -32.36 -8.54
CA TYR A 45 -60.93 -32.81 -7.19
C TYR A 45 -61.78 -34.09 -7.14
N GLY A 46 -62.14 -34.67 -8.29
CA GLY A 46 -62.91 -35.92 -8.34
C GLY A 46 -62.20 -37.07 -7.62
N GLY A 47 -62.94 -37.84 -6.82
CA GLY A 47 -62.38 -38.92 -6.00
C GLY A 47 -61.58 -38.47 -4.77
N MET A 48 -61.50 -37.17 -4.47
CA MET A 48 -60.85 -36.65 -3.26
C MET A 48 -61.86 -36.27 -2.18
N ASP A 49 -61.55 -36.60 -0.93
CA ASP A 49 -62.27 -36.05 0.21
C ASP A 49 -61.78 -34.62 0.56
N THR A 50 -62.46 -33.97 1.50
CA THR A 50 -62.13 -32.62 1.93
C THR A 50 -60.72 -32.48 2.52
N SER A 51 -60.18 -33.54 3.13
CA SER A 51 -58.82 -33.59 3.69
C SER A 51 -57.77 -33.62 2.57
N MET A 52 -57.96 -34.48 1.56
CA MET A 52 -57.12 -34.58 0.37
C MET A 52 -57.14 -33.30 -0.46
N MET A 53 -58.30 -32.64 -0.59
CA MET A 53 -58.40 -31.32 -1.26
C MET A 53 -57.60 -30.24 -0.53
N ALA A 54 -57.65 -30.21 0.81
CA ALA A 54 -56.87 -29.26 1.61
C ALA A 54 -55.36 -29.51 1.45
N ARG A 55 -54.94 -30.77 1.49
CA ARG A 55 -53.53 -31.16 1.28
C ARG A 55 -53.03 -30.81 -0.11
N LEU A 56 -53.86 -31.00 -1.15
CA LEU A 56 -53.50 -30.62 -2.52
C LEU A 56 -53.24 -29.12 -2.65
N LYS A 57 -54.09 -28.27 -2.04
CA LYS A 57 -53.89 -26.82 -2.05
C LYS A 57 -52.63 -26.38 -1.30
N GLU A 58 -52.35 -26.98 -0.15
CA GLU A 58 -51.12 -26.74 0.60
C GLU A 58 -49.89 -27.07 -0.27
N LEU A 59 -49.90 -28.22 -0.93
CA LEU A 59 -48.85 -28.62 -1.86
C LEU A 59 -48.76 -27.69 -3.08
N GLU A 60 -49.87 -27.19 -3.62
CA GLU A 60 -49.87 -26.20 -4.71
C GLU A 60 -49.20 -24.88 -4.26
N VAL A 61 -49.46 -24.43 -3.04
CA VAL A 61 -48.83 -23.23 -2.45
C VAL A 61 -47.35 -23.45 -2.22
N GLU A 62 -46.96 -24.57 -1.63
CA GLU A 62 -45.55 -24.88 -1.38
C GLU A 62 -44.79 -25.07 -2.70
N ASN A 63 -45.38 -25.72 -3.70
CA ASN A 63 -44.77 -25.87 -5.02
C ASN A 63 -44.60 -24.51 -5.72
N ALA A 64 -45.57 -23.60 -5.61
CA ALA A 64 -45.42 -22.23 -6.12
C ALA A 64 -44.28 -21.48 -5.40
N ARG A 65 -44.15 -21.65 -4.08
CA ARG A 65 -43.05 -21.09 -3.29
C ARG A 65 -41.70 -21.66 -3.70
N LEU A 66 -41.59 -22.99 -3.84
CA LEU A 66 -40.39 -23.69 -4.25
C LEU A 66 -39.95 -23.29 -5.67
N LYS A 67 -40.88 -23.20 -6.62
CA LYS A 67 -40.60 -22.73 -7.98
C LYS A 67 -40.03 -21.31 -8.00
N LYS A 68 -40.59 -20.42 -7.18
CA LYS A 68 -40.09 -19.05 -7.03
C LYS A 68 -38.68 -19.04 -6.43
N MET A 69 -38.46 -19.79 -5.34
CA MET A 69 -37.14 -19.90 -4.72
C MET A 69 -36.09 -20.47 -5.67
N TYR A 70 -36.44 -21.52 -6.42
CA TYR A 70 -35.54 -22.13 -7.40
C TYR A 70 -35.18 -21.15 -8.52
N ALA A 71 -36.14 -20.41 -9.07
CA ALA A 71 -35.88 -19.42 -10.10
C ALA A 71 -34.96 -18.29 -9.59
N GLU A 72 -35.20 -17.78 -8.38
CA GLU A 72 -34.35 -16.76 -7.75
C GLU A 72 -32.94 -17.28 -7.49
N GLU A 73 -32.79 -18.51 -6.97
CA GLU A 73 -31.49 -19.10 -6.65
C GLU A 73 -30.70 -19.48 -7.91
N ARG A 74 -31.38 -19.97 -8.94
CA ARG A 74 -30.78 -20.26 -10.24
C ARG A 74 -30.24 -18.99 -10.89
N LEU A 75 -31.02 -17.90 -10.88
CA LEU A 75 -30.56 -16.61 -11.41
C LEU A 75 -29.33 -16.10 -10.67
N LYS A 76 -29.28 -16.21 -9.33
CA LYS A 76 -28.07 -15.86 -8.57
C LYS A 76 -26.87 -16.71 -8.99
N SER A 77 -27.06 -18.02 -9.11
CA SER A 77 -25.99 -18.96 -9.47
C SER A 77 -25.44 -18.70 -10.86
N GLU A 78 -26.31 -18.43 -11.85
CA GLU A 78 -25.90 -18.09 -13.21
C GLU A 78 -25.10 -16.78 -13.24
N ILE A 79 -25.58 -15.73 -12.56
CA ILE A 79 -24.86 -14.45 -12.46
C ILE A 79 -23.50 -14.64 -11.77
N LEU A 80 -23.45 -15.43 -10.70
CA LEU A 80 -22.24 -15.66 -9.94
C LEU A 80 -21.19 -16.42 -10.76
N ASN A 81 -21.59 -17.48 -11.47
CA ASN A 81 -20.70 -18.27 -12.32
C ASN A 81 -20.11 -17.45 -13.48
N GLU A 82 -20.92 -16.61 -14.12
CA GLU A 82 -20.45 -15.78 -15.22
C GLU A 82 -19.54 -14.63 -14.74
N ALA A 83 -19.86 -14.04 -13.59
CA ALA A 83 -19.08 -12.94 -13.05
C ALA A 83 -17.78 -13.42 -12.38
N LEU A 84 -17.75 -14.62 -11.79
CA LEU A 84 -16.58 -15.18 -11.11
C LEU A 84 -15.76 -16.11 -12.00
N ASN A 85 -15.11 -15.57 -13.02
CA ASN A 85 -14.01 -16.29 -13.70
C ASN A 85 -12.78 -16.48 -12.79
N LYS A 86 -12.66 -15.73 -11.67
CA LYS A 86 -11.57 -15.81 -10.67
C LYS A 86 -12.05 -15.44 -9.26
N LYS A 87 -11.31 -15.84 -8.21
CA LYS A 87 -11.62 -15.52 -6.79
C LYS A 87 -11.57 -14.01 -6.53
N VAL A 88 -12.73 -13.36 -6.34
CA VAL A 88 -12.81 -11.91 -6.05
C VAL A 88 -12.90 -11.65 -4.55
N VAL A 89 -11.76 -11.24 -3.96
CA VAL A 89 -11.61 -11.06 -2.51
C VAL A 89 -11.78 -9.60 -2.05
N ARG A 90 -11.62 -8.61 -2.95
CA ARG A 90 -11.63 -7.18 -2.56
C ARG A 90 -13.04 -6.57 -2.64
N PRO A 91 -13.50 -5.84 -1.61
CA PRO A 91 -14.81 -5.16 -1.63
C PRO A 91 -15.01 -4.19 -2.80
N SER A 92 -13.95 -3.48 -3.24
CA SER A 92 -14.03 -2.56 -4.39
C SER A 92 -14.36 -3.27 -5.70
N ARG A 93 -13.76 -4.43 -5.95
CA ARG A 93 -14.04 -5.28 -7.12
C ARG A 93 -15.47 -5.84 -7.06
N ARG A 94 -15.91 -6.30 -5.89
CA ARG A 94 -17.29 -6.80 -5.70
C ARG A 94 -18.33 -5.72 -6.01
N ARG A 95 -18.05 -4.47 -5.59
CA ARG A 95 -18.90 -3.33 -5.91
C ARG A 95 -18.95 -3.03 -7.42
N GLU A 96 -17.80 -3.05 -8.08
CA GLU A 96 -17.69 -2.86 -9.54
C GLU A 96 -18.52 -3.92 -10.29
N MET A 97 -18.41 -5.18 -9.88
CA MET A 97 -19.21 -6.28 -10.44
C MET A 97 -20.71 -6.10 -10.21
N ALA A 98 -21.12 -5.67 -9.02
CA ALA A 98 -22.52 -5.38 -8.74
C ALA A 98 -23.06 -4.27 -9.66
N LYS A 99 -22.29 -3.20 -9.90
CA LYS A 99 -22.67 -2.14 -10.84
C LYS A 99 -22.79 -2.67 -12.27
N ARG A 100 -21.83 -3.49 -12.69
CA ARG A 100 -21.80 -4.10 -14.03
C ARG A 100 -23.03 -4.98 -14.30
N VAL A 101 -23.37 -5.88 -13.38
CA VAL A 101 -24.53 -6.78 -13.53
C VAL A 101 -25.85 -6.00 -13.56
N VAL A 102 -25.99 -4.94 -12.75
CA VAL A 102 -27.19 -4.07 -12.81
C VAL A 102 -27.30 -3.42 -14.19
N ALA A 103 -26.20 -2.93 -14.76
CA ALA A 103 -26.18 -2.29 -16.07
C ALA A 103 -26.42 -3.27 -17.24
N GLU A 104 -25.79 -4.45 -17.21
CA GLU A 104 -25.83 -5.42 -18.31
C GLU A 104 -27.09 -6.29 -18.30
N ARG A 105 -27.62 -6.64 -17.11
CA ARG A 105 -28.75 -7.58 -16.97
C ARG A 105 -30.04 -6.95 -16.46
N GLY A 106 -30.03 -5.66 -16.13
CA GLY A 106 -31.23 -4.96 -15.62
C GLY A 106 -31.75 -5.50 -14.29
N VAL A 107 -30.93 -6.23 -13.51
CA VAL A 107 -31.33 -6.73 -12.20
C VAL A 107 -31.42 -5.60 -11.18
N SER A 108 -32.26 -5.78 -10.14
CA SER A 108 -32.37 -4.78 -9.08
C SER A 108 -31.05 -4.62 -8.30
N ILE A 109 -30.77 -3.40 -7.83
CA ILE A 109 -29.58 -3.08 -7.01
C ILE A 109 -29.50 -4.00 -5.79
N ARG A 110 -30.64 -4.25 -5.14
CA ARG A 110 -30.75 -5.16 -3.99
C ARG A 110 -30.28 -6.58 -4.33
N LEU A 111 -30.72 -7.12 -5.47
CA LEU A 111 -30.33 -8.45 -5.92
C LEU A 111 -28.83 -8.51 -6.24
N ALA A 112 -28.30 -7.53 -6.96
CA ALA A 112 -26.87 -7.47 -7.26
C ALA A 112 -26.01 -7.33 -5.99
N CYS A 113 -26.43 -6.49 -5.04
CA CYS A 113 -25.77 -6.32 -3.74
C CYS A 113 -25.76 -7.63 -2.92
N LEU A 114 -26.87 -8.37 -2.93
CA LEU A 114 -26.97 -9.68 -2.30
C LEU A 114 -26.01 -10.69 -2.94
N ILE A 115 -26.02 -10.79 -4.27
CA ILE A 115 -25.15 -11.72 -5.04
C ILE A 115 -23.68 -11.47 -4.73
N PHE A 116 -23.24 -10.21 -4.75
CA PHE A 116 -21.82 -9.87 -4.54
C PHE A 116 -21.45 -9.59 -3.08
N SER A 117 -22.37 -9.78 -2.13
CA SER A 117 -22.16 -9.49 -0.71
C SER A 117 -21.63 -8.05 -0.47
N VAL A 118 -22.27 -7.07 -1.08
CA VAL A 118 -21.97 -5.63 -0.97
C VAL A 118 -23.17 -4.94 -0.33
N SER A 119 -22.95 -3.99 0.59
CA SER A 119 -24.05 -3.20 1.12
C SER A 119 -24.59 -2.23 0.08
N GLU A 120 -25.89 -1.99 0.11
CA GLU A 120 -26.57 -1.02 -0.74
C GLU A 120 -26.04 0.42 -0.58
N THR A 121 -25.53 0.77 0.61
CA THR A 121 -24.82 2.04 0.88
C THR A 121 -23.48 2.10 0.17
N CYS A 122 -22.69 1.03 0.21
CA CYS A 122 -21.41 0.94 -0.50
C CYS A 122 -21.62 1.01 -2.01
N TYR A 123 -22.66 0.34 -2.54
CA TYR A 123 -23.02 0.39 -3.96
C TYR A 123 -23.27 1.84 -4.43
N ARG A 124 -24.07 2.60 -3.67
CA ARG A 124 -24.46 3.97 -3.99
C ARG A 124 -23.40 5.03 -3.66
N TYR A 125 -22.38 4.69 -2.89
CA TYR A 125 -21.38 5.66 -2.42
C TYR A 125 -20.57 6.30 -3.56
N GLU A 126 -20.76 7.58 -3.86
CA GLU A 126 -19.88 8.29 -4.79
C GLU A 126 -18.72 8.95 -4.05
N ALA A 127 -17.52 8.82 -4.62
CA ALA A 127 -16.34 9.45 -4.05
C ALA A 127 -16.47 10.97 -4.20
N LYS A 128 -16.57 11.69 -3.09
CA LYS A 128 -16.51 13.14 -3.10
C LYS A 128 -15.09 13.58 -3.48
N LYS A 129 -14.96 14.46 -4.47
CA LYS A 129 -13.70 15.17 -4.74
C LYS A 129 -13.28 15.88 -3.46
N ASN A 130 -12.04 15.68 -3.07
CA ASN A 130 -11.49 16.27 -1.86
C ASN A 130 -10.21 17.00 -2.27
N ALA A 131 -10.24 18.33 -2.21
CA ALA A 131 -9.13 19.19 -2.63
C ALA A 131 -7.80 18.84 -1.94
N GLU A 132 -7.85 18.31 -0.72
CA GLU A 132 -6.65 17.88 0.00
C GLU A 132 -6.06 16.58 -0.59
N ASN A 133 -6.84 15.74 -1.28
CA ASN A 133 -6.25 14.63 -2.05
C ASN A 133 -5.44 15.16 -3.23
N ASP A 134 -5.90 16.21 -3.90
CA ASP A 134 -5.19 16.81 -5.03
C ASP A 134 -3.91 17.49 -4.54
N GLN A 135 -3.96 18.15 -3.38
CA GLN A 135 -2.78 18.69 -2.71
C GLN A 135 -1.77 17.58 -2.34
N ILE A 136 -2.23 16.45 -1.78
CA ILE A 136 -1.35 15.30 -1.49
C ILE A 136 -0.72 14.78 -2.79
N ALA A 137 -1.51 14.68 -3.87
CA ALA A 137 -1.02 14.20 -5.15
C ALA A 137 0.07 15.11 -5.73
N ASP A 138 -0.16 16.42 -5.74
CA ASP A 138 0.80 17.43 -6.18
C ASP A 138 2.11 17.36 -5.37
N TRP A 139 2.04 17.26 -4.03
CA TRP A 139 3.22 17.07 -3.20
C TRP A 139 3.99 15.79 -3.53
N LEU A 140 3.28 14.67 -3.71
CA LEU A 140 3.93 13.40 -4.01
C LEU A 140 4.64 13.44 -5.36
N LEU A 141 4.02 14.05 -6.39
CA LEU A 141 4.63 14.23 -7.71
C LEU A 141 5.91 15.08 -7.61
N ARG A 142 5.83 16.25 -6.97
CA ARG A 142 7.00 17.13 -6.77
C ARG A 142 8.15 16.41 -6.07
N LEU A 143 7.85 15.62 -5.04
CA LEU A 143 8.86 14.86 -4.31
C LEU A 143 9.49 13.78 -5.16
N THR A 144 8.71 13.03 -5.95
CA THR A 144 9.25 11.97 -6.79
C THR A 144 10.00 12.51 -8.02
N ASP A 145 9.63 13.68 -8.51
CA ASP A 145 10.33 14.36 -9.61
C ASP A 145 11.71 14.85 -9.15
N ASN A 146 11.77 15.49 -7.98
CA ASN A 146 13.02 16.01 -7.40
C ASN A 146 13.89 14.92 -6.76
N HIS A 147 13.28 13.83 -6.28
CA HIS A 147 13.97 12.74 -5.58
C HIS A 147 13.57 11.39 -6.16
N ARG A 148 14.10 11.07 -7.35
CA ARG A 148 13.76 9.86 -8.14
C ARG A 148 13.95 8.53 -7.40
N ASN A 149 14.82 8.49 -6.39
CA ASN A 149 15.09 7.30 -5.59
C ASN A 149 14.28 7.21 -4.29
N TRP A 150 13.42 8.20 -4.01
CA TRP A 150 12.57 8.17 -2.83
C TRP A 150 11.36 7.28 -3.04
N GLY A 151 11.30 6.19 -2.28
CA GLY A 151 10.08 5.41 -2.15
C GLY A 151 9.04 6.10 -1.28
N PHE A 152 7.84 5.51 -1.23
CA PHE A 152 6.73 5.99 -0.39
C PHE A 152 7.13 6.33 1.05
N GLY A 153 7.99 5.52 1.68
CA GLY A 153 8.42 5.73 3.06
C GLY A 153 9.09 7.09 3.27
N LEU A 154 10.05 7.46 2.41
CA LEU A 154 10.72 8.76 2.51
C LEU A 154 9.77 9.92 2.17
N CYS A 155 8.94 9.76 1.14
CA CYS A 155 7.92 10.77 0.80
C CYS A 155 6.98 11.03 1.99
N TYR A 156 6.46 9.97 2.63
CA TYR A 156 5.59 10.09 3.80
C TYR A 156 6.30 10.76 4.98
N LEU A 157 7.52 10.34 5.30
CA LEU A 157 8.28 10.90 6.41
C LEU A 157 8.62 12.38 6.17
N TYR A 158 8.92 12.76 4.93
CA TYR A 158 9.13 14.17 4.58
C TYR A 158 7.86 15.00 4.83
N LEU A 159 6.72 14.56 4.29
CA LEU A 159 5.46 15.26 4.48
C LEU A 159 5.09 15.36 5.96
N ARG A 160 5.35 14.31 6.74
CA ARG A 160 5.00 14.25 8.16
C ARG A 160 5.94 15.04 9.06
N ASN A 161 7.25 14.82 8.94
CA ASN A 161 8.25 15.29 9.90
C ASN A 161 8.96 16.56 9.45
N VAL A 162 9.02 16.83 8.15
CA VAL A 162 9.71 18.01 7.59
C VAL A 162 8.69 19.10 7.26
N LYS A 163 7.60 18.77 6.56
CA LYS A 163 6.50 19.73 6.29
C LYS A 163 5.45 19.81 7.39
N GLY A 164 5.42 18.86 8.32
CA GLY A 164 4.50 18.89 9.47
C GLY A 164 3.05 18.52 9.14
N PHE A 165 2.76 17.96 7.95
CA PHE A 165 1.40 17.58 7.59
C PHE A 165 0.87 16.46 8.48
N LYS A 166 -0.35 16.63 8.99
CA LYS A 166 -1.02 15.66 9.86
C LYS A 166 -1.83 14.60 9.10
N TRP A 167 -1.64 14.50 7.79
CA TRP A 167 -2.36 13.56 6.92
C TRP A 167 -2.17 12.10 7.31
N ASN A 168 -3.24 11.32 7.12
CA ASN A 168 -3.24 9.90 7.45
C ASN A 168 -2.34 9.10 6.48
N HIS A 169 -1.45 8.27 7.03
CA HIS A 169 -0.56 7.40 6.28
C HIS A 169 -1.27 6.55 5.21
N LYS A 170 -2.39 5.89 5.55
CA LYS A 170 -3.13 5.03 4.62
C LYS A 170 -3.72 5.83 3.46
N ARG A 171 -4.10 7.09 3.72
CA ARG A 171 -4.63 8.00 2.70
C ARG A 171 -3.56 8.40 1.71
N ILE A 172 -2.39 8.84 2.18
CA ILE A 172 -1.25 9.18 1.33
C ILE A 172 -0.83 7.95 0.52
N TYR A 173 -0.71 6.78 1.15
CA TYR A 173 -0.31 5.56 0.46
C TYR A 173 -1.28 5.15 -0.65
N ARG A 174 -2.59 5.36 -0.45
CA ARG A 174 -3.59 5.10 -1.48
C ARG A 174 -3.41 6.02 -2.68
N ILE A 175 -3.15 7.31 -2.46
CA ILE A 175 -2.93 8.30 -3.53
C ILE A 175 -1.62 7.99 -4.25
N TYR A 176 -0.53 7.75 -3.52
CA TYR A 176 0.76 7.33 -4.07
C TYR A 176 0.66 6.13 -5.01
N LYS A 177 -0.12 5.10 -4.62
CA LYS A 177 -0.37 3.94 -5.48
C LYS A 177 -1.28 4.24 -6.67
N ALA A 178 -2.25 5.14 -6.52
CA ALA A 178 -3.13 5.55 -7.62
C ALA A 178 -2.37 6.36 -8.69
N LEU A 179 -1.32 7.08 -8.28
CA LEU A 179 -0.36 7.76 -9.17
C LEU A 179 0.73 6.82 -9.71
N GLU A 180 0.70 5.53 -9.36
CA GLU A 180 1.64 4.52 -9.83
C GLU A 180 3.13 4.79 -9.54
N LEU A 181 3.42 5.63 -8.55
CA LEU A 181 4.78 6.10 -8.20
C LEU A 181 5.70 5.03 -7.58
N ASN A 182 5.27 3.77 -7.52
CA ASN A 182 6.04 2.73 -6.85
C ASN A 182 7.33 2.44 -7.62
N LEU A 183 8.46 2.57 -6.92
CA LEU A 183 9.75 2.17 -7.47
C LEU A 183 9.76 0.68 -7.82
N ARG A 184 10.33 0.35 -8.98
CA ARG A 184 10.45 -1.03 -9.45
C ARG A 184 11.30 -1.85 -8.47
N ILE A 185 10.67 -2.81 -7.80
CA ILE A 185 11.38 -3.77 -6.95
C ILE A 185 11.97 -4.86 -7.83
N LYS A 186 13.30 -4.91 -7.94
CA LYS A 186 13.99 -6.09 -8.51
C LYS A 186 14.01 -7.20 -7.44
N PRO A 187 13.36 -8.36 -7.67
CA PRO A 187 13.37 -9.45 -6.70
C PRO A 187 14.81 -9.92 -6.50
N ARG A 188 15.28 -9.91 -5.25
CA ARG A 188 16.60 -10.43 -4.87
C ARG A 188 16.43 -11.85 -4.35
N LYS A 189 17.33 -12.76 -4.72
CA LYS A 189 17.45 -14.07 -4.09
C LYS A 189 17.70 -13.84 -2.59
N ARG A 190 16.83 -14.36 -1.73
CA ARG A 190 17.03 -14.27 -0.27
C ARG A 190 18.19 -15.18 0.09
N LEU A 191 19.33 -14.57 0.42
CA LEU A 191 20.43 -15.27 1.06
C LEU A 191 20.18 -15.23 2.56
N ASN A 192 20.25 -16.39 3.22
CA ASN A 192 20.27 -16.42 4.68
C ASN A 192 21.64 -15.89 5.13
N ARG A 193 21.63 -14.77 5.85
CA ARG A 193 22.82 -14.13 6.40
C ARG A 193 22.58 -14.03 7.90
N GLU A 194 23.59 -14.35 8.68
CA GLU A 194 23.57 -14.05 10.11
C GLU A 194 23.33 -12.55 10.29
N LYS A 195 22.50 -12.19 11.28
CA LYS A 195 22.27 -10.78 11.60
C LYS A 195 23.57 -10.26 12.22
N PRO A 196 24.26 -9.30 11.60
CA PRO A 196 25.43 -8.71 12.22
C PRO A 196 25.02 -8.04 13.53
N GLU A 197 25.91 -8.06 14.52
CA GLU A 197 25.71 -7.30 15.75
C GLU A 197 25.60 -5.81 15.42
N PRO A 198 24.64 -5.09 16.01
CA PRO A 198 24.48 -3.67 15.76
C PRO A 198 25.66 -2.91 16.36
N LEU A 199 26.26 -2.02 15.55
CA LEU A 199 27.21 -1.04 16.05
C LEU A 199 26.54 -0.18 17.14
N THR A 200 27.24 0.06 18.24
CA THR A 200 26.81 1.01 19.27
C THR A 200 26.70 2.40 18.64
N VAL A 201 25.55 3.05 18.81
CA VAL A 201 25.39 4.46 18.46
C VAL A 201 25.98 5.28 19.61
N PRO A 202 26.86 6.27 19.34
CA PRO A 202 27.33 7.18 20.37
C PRO A 202 26.17 7.89 21.10
N GLN A 203 26.43 8.48 22.26
CA GLN A 203 25.39 9.16 23.05
C GLN A 203 25.33 10.67 22.80
N GLU A 204 26.43 11.25 22.32
CA GLU A 204 26.57 12.68 22.09
C GLU A 204 27.23 12.95 20.73
N ILE A 205 27.04 14.17 20.24
CA ILE A 205 27.73 14.66 19.04
C ILE A 205 29.24 14.64 19.24
N ASN A 206 29.98 14.54 18.14
CA ASN A 206 31.45 14.57 18.14
C ASN A 206 32.12 13.49 19.03
N GLN A 207 31.40 12.49 19.53
CA GLN A 207 32.07 11.34 20.18
C GLN A 207 32.81 10.49 19.14
N VAL A 208 32.13 10.15 18.05
CA VAL A 208 32.72 9.37 16.96
C VAL A 208 32.32 9.99 15.63
N TRP A 209 33.31 10.28 14.80
CA TRP A 209 33.09 10.55 13.38
C TRP A 209 33.48 9.32 12.58
N SER A 210 32.69 8.97 11.57
CA SER A 210 33.08 7.95 10.59
C SER A 210 33.42 8.63 9.27
N MET A 211 34.54 8.23 8.67
CA MET A 211 34.92 8.70 7.34
C MET A 211 35.28 7.55 6.42
N ASP A 212 35.05 7.75 5.12
CA ASP A 212 35.33 6.76 4.08
C ASP A 212 35.45 7.45 2.71
N PHE A 213 36.17 6.80 1.80
CA PHE A 213 36.43 7.28 0.46
C PHE A 213 35.51 6.65 -0.58
N MET A 214 35.13 7.45 -1.57
CA MET A 214 34.48 7.01 -2.80
C MET A 214 35.25 7.55 -4.01
N HIS A 215 34.95 7.01 -5.18
CA HIS A 215 35.47 7.49 -6.46
C HIS A 215 34.31 7.71 -7.44
N ASP A 216 34.45 8.67 -8.34
CA ASP A 216 33.55 8.82 -9.49
C ASP A 216 34.32 9.38 -10.69
N GLN A 217 33.64 9.63 -11.80
CA GLN A 217 34.26 10.05 -13.06
C GLN A 217 33.59 11.30 -13.61
N LEU A 218 34.41 12.18 -14.20
CA LEU A 218 33.93 13.29 -15.04
C LEU A 218 33.53 12.78 -16.43
N SER A 219 32.82 13.62 -17.18
CA SER A 219 32.36 13.35 -18.54
C SER A 219 33.51 13.02 -19.52
N ASP A 220 34.70 13.57 -19.26
CA ASP A 220 35.92 13.36 -20.05
C ASP A 220 36.72 12.11 -19.65
N GLY A 221 36.25 11.35 -18.65
CA GLY A 221 36.89 10.12 -18.21
C GLY A 221 37.91 10.28 -17.07
N ARG A 222 38.23 11.50 -16.63
CA ARG A 222 39.09 11.68 -15.44
C ARG A 222 38.36 11.21 -14.19
N THR A 223 39.04 10.42 -13.37
CA THR A 223 38.50 9.94 -12.10
C THR A 223 38.81 10.92 -10.98
N PHE A 224 37.86 11.14 -10.08
CA PHE A 224 38.04 11.93 -8.88
C PHE A 224 37.64 11.15 -7.64
N ARG A 225 38.12 11.61 -6.48
CA ARG A 225 37.88 11.01 -5.19
C ARG A 225 36.99 11.91 -4.34
N VAL A 226 36.23 11.26 -3.47
CA VAL A 226 35.29 11.90 -2.55
C VAL A 226 35.56 11.33 -1.16
N LEU A 227 35.88 12.19 -0.20
CA LEU A 227 35.96 11.83 1.22
C LEU A 227 34.70 12.29 1.91
N ASN A 228 33.93 11.35 2.45
CA ASN A 228 32.74 11.63 3.22
C ASN A 228 33.05 11.55 4.70
N VAL A 229 32.63 12.56 5.47
CA VAL A 229 32.75 12.59 6.93
C VAL A 229 31.37 12.76 7.54
N ILE A 230 31.01 11.86 8.46
CA ILE A 230 29.71 11.90 9.16
C ILE A 230 29.87 11.81 10.68
N ASP A 231 28.90 12.36 11.39
CA ASP A 231 28.74 12.17 12.84
C ASP A 231 27.92 10.89 13.12
N ASP A 232 28.49 9.96 13.89
CA ASP A 232 27.85 8.67 14.19
C ASP A 232 26.64 8.80 15.12
N TYR A 233 26.47 9.91 15.83
CA TYR A 233 25.34 10.13 16.72
C TYR A 233 24.06 10.43 15.94
N ASN A 234 24.05 11.55 15.21
CA ASN A 234 22.86 12.09 14.54
C ASN A 234 22.86 11.85 13.02
N ARG A 235 23.84 11.14 12.47
CA ARG A 235 23.98 10.88 11.01
C ARG A 235 24.14 12.15 10.19
N GLU A 236 24.65 13.23 10.79
CA GLU A 236 24.90 14.46 10.06
C GLU A 236 26.09 14.28 9.12
N ALA A 237 25.92 14.70 7.88
CA ALA A 237 27.01 14.85 6.94
C ALA A 237 27.79 16.11 7.32
N LEU A 238 29.01 15.94 7.82
CA LEU A 238 29.84 17.04 8.29
C LEU A 238 30.63 17.68 7.15
N GLY A 239 31.06 16.88 6.19
CA GLY A 239 31.75 17.37 5.01
C GLY A 239 31.86 16.31 3.92
N ILE A 240 31.97 16.80 2.69
CA ILE A 240 32.30 15.99 1.51
C ILE A 240 33.44 16.71 0.80
N GLU A 241 34.63 16.14 0.89
CA GLU A 241 35.84 16.71 0.29
C GLU A 241 36.11 16.05 -1.06
N ILE A 242 36.39 16.84 -2.10
CA ILE A 242 36.39 16.38 -3.49
C ILE A 242 37.62 16.92 -4.23
N ASP A 243 38.40 16.00 -4.76
CA ASP A 243 39.60 16.33 -5.53
C ASP A 243 40.02 15.14 -6.42
N PHE A 244 40.91 15.37 -7.39
CA PHE A 244 41.47 14.28 -8.20
C PHE A 244 42.32 13.32 -7.36
N SER A 245 42.98 13.84 -6.32
CA SER A 245 43.70 13.03 -5.32
C SER A 245 43.48 13.60 -3.92
N LEU A 246 43.35 12.71 -2.94
CA LEU A 246 43.13 13.06 -1.54
C LEU A 246 44.28 12.52 -0.67
N PRO A 247 45.50 13.10 -0.79
CA PRO A 247 46.60 12.74 0.10
C PRO A 247 46.28 13.15 1.54
N SER A 248 47.00 12.60 2.51
CA SER A 248 46.75 12.83 3.94
C SER A 248 46.72 14.32 4.32
N GLU A 249 47.56 15.17 3.72
CA GLU A 249 47.52 16.63 3.95
C GLU A 249 46.18 17.27 3.53
N ARG A 250 45.59 16.80 2.43
CA ARG A 250 44.26 17.27 1.99
C ARG A 250 43.18 16.82 2.96
N VAL A 251 43.26 15.57 3.42
CA VAL A 251 42.34 14.99 4.42
C VAL A 251 42.42 15.77 5.73
N ILE A 252 43.63 16.03 6.24
CA ILE A 252 43.87 16.80 7.47
C ILE A 252 43.28 18.21 7.34
N ARG A 253 43.50 18.89 6.21
CA ARG A 253 42.91 20.22 5.97
C ARG A 253 41.38 20.18 6.01
N ALA A 254 40.75 19.22 5.35
CA ALA A 254 39.30 19.08 5.37
C ALA A 254 38.77 18.81 6.79
N LEU A 255 39.43 17.93 7.54
CA LEU A 255 39.08 17.67 8.94
C LEU A 255 39.25 18.90 9.82
N LYS A 256 40.34 19.68 9.66
CA LYS A 256 40.54 20.94 10.38
C LYS A 256 39.42 21.95 10.10
N GLN A 257 39.00 22.10 8.85
CA GLN A 257 37.88 22.98 8.48
C GLN A 257 36.57 22.53 9.14
N ILE A 258 36.30 21.21 9.17
CA ILE A 258 35.11 20.69 9.85
C ILE A 258 35.19 20.97 11.35
N ILE A 259 36.34 20.73 11.97
CA ILE A 259 36.57 20.96 13.40
C ILE A 259 36.36 22.43 13.78
N GLU A 260 36.75 23.36 12.91
CA GLU A 260 36.63 24.81 13.16
C GLU A 260 35.18 25.24 13.42
N TRP A 261 34.22 24.75 12.63
CA TRP A 261 32.81 25.13 12.79
C TRP A 261 32.00 24.15 13.66
N ARG A 262 32.39 22.87 13.72
CA ARG A 262 31.62 21.81 14.41
C ARG A 262 32.13 21.49 15.81
N GLY A 263 33.41 21.75 16.07
CA GLY A 263 34.13 21.22 17.21
C GLY A 263 34.78 19.87 16.92
N ARG A 264 35.71 19.50 17.80
CA ARG A 264 36.62 18.36 17.62
C ARG A 264 35.99 17.03 18.05
N PRO A 265 36.20 15.93 17.30
CA PRO A 265 35.76 14.61 17.73
C PRO A 265 36.70 13.96 18.76
N LEU A 266 36.19 13.02 19.55
CA LEU A 266 37.03 12.14 20.38
C LEU A 266 37.69 11.04 19.54
N VAL A 267 36.94 10.45 18.61
CA VAL A 267 37.38 9.34 17.77
C VAL A 267 37.03 9.58 16.30
N ILE A 268 37.94 9.26 15.40
CA ILE A 268 37.67 9.13 13.97
C ILE A 268 37.80 7.65 13.58
N ARG A 269 36.73 7.07 13.05
CA ARG A 269 36.70 5.70 12.52
C ARG A 269 36.92 5.73 11.02
N CYS A 270 37.86 4.93 10.54
CA CYS A 270 38.18 4.82 9.12
C CYS A 270 38.68 3.41 8.76
N ASP A 271 38.84 3.16 7.46
CA ASP A 271 39.52 1.97 6.98
C ASP A 271 41.05 2.08 7.08
N ASN A 272 41.75 1.00 6.73
CA ASN A 272 43.22 0.97 6.68
C ASN A 272 43.78 1.50 5.36
N GLY A 273 43.09 2.41 4.68
CA GLY A 273 43.59 3.03 3.45
C GLY A 273 44.94 3.72 3.68
N PRO A 274 45.86 3.73 2.71
CA PRO A 274 47.16 4.38 2.84
C PRO A 274 47.05 5.88 3.16
N GLU A 275 45.95 6.52 2.76
CA GLU A 275 45.64 7.92 3.08
C GLU A 275 45.38 8.15 4.57
N ASN A 276 44.90 7.11 5.26
CA ASN A 276 44.49 7.12 6.67
C ASN A 276 45.58 6.61 7.62
N VAL A 277 46.59 5.89 7.11
CA VAL A 277 47.65 5.24 7.91
C VAL A 277 49.00 5.98 7.81
N SER A 278 49.05 7.11 7.09
CA SER A 278 50.31 7.87 6.96
C SER A 278 50.78 8.45 8.30
N GLY A 279 52.09 8.62 8.46
CA GLY A 279 52.64 9.25 9.68
C GLY A 279 52.13 10.68 9.89
N ALA A 280 51.85 11.42 8.80
CA ALA A 280 51.34 12.78 8.88
C ALA A 280 49.95 12.86 9.56
N ILE A 281 49.02 11.98 9.20
CA ILE A 281 47.68 11.98 9.79
C ILE A 281 47.69 11.44 11.23
N GLN A 282 48.56 10.48 11.54
CA GLN A 282 48.76 9.98 12.90
C GLN A 282 49.33 11.06 13.83
N ASN A 283 50.41 11.74 13.41
CA ASN A 283 51.01 12.83 14.19
C ASN A 283 50.00 13.97 14.42
N TRP A 284 49.28 14.39 13.38
CA TRP A 284 48.25 15.41 13.51
C TRP A 284 47.12 14.99 14.48
N ALA A 285 46.69 13.73 14.41
CA ALA A 285 45.65 13.22 15.29
C ALA A 285 46.10 13.18 16.75
N GLU A 286 47.34 12.77 17.01
CA GLU A 286 47.94 12.80 18.35
C GLU A 286 48.04 14.23 18.90
N GLU A 287 48.54 15.17 18.10
CA GLU A 287 48.61 16.60 18.45
C GLU A 287 47.23 17.20 18.75
N ALA A 288 46.22 16.80 17.96
CA ALA A 288 44.84 17.23 18.16
C ALA A 288 44.13 16.48 19.31
N GLY A 289 44.73 15.42 19.86
CA GLY A 289 44.11 14.56 20.87
C GLY A 289 42.90 13.78 20.35
N ILE A 290 42.92 13.36 19.09
CA ILE A 290 41.87 12.60 18.40
C ILE A 290 42.36 11.15 18.24
N ALA A 291 41.58 10.18 18.70
CA ALA A 291 41.92 8.77 18.51
C ALA A 291 41.46 8.27 17.13
N PHE A 292 42.36 7.64 16.36
CA PHE A 292 41.99 6.94 15.13
C PHE A 292 41.63 5.49 15.43
N GLN A 293 40.42 5.08 15.05
CA GLN A 293 39.93 3.72 15.19
C GLN A 293 39.86 3.07 13.81
N TYR A 294 40.85 2.26 13.48
CA TYR A 294 40.88 1.52 12.23
C TYR A 294 40.00 0.26 12.29
N ILE A 295 39.22 0.03 11.25
CA ILE A 295 38.44 -1.22 11.11
C ILE A 295 39.36 -2.40 10.82
N GLN A 296 38.90 -3.60 11.15
CA GLN A 296 39.62 -4.83 10.81
C GLN A 296 39.58 -5.08 9.30
N PRO A 297 40.69 -5.53 8.69
CA PRO A 297 40.71 -5.93 7.28
C PRO A 297 39.59 -6.92 6.96
N GLY A 298 38.83 -6.65 5.90
CA GLY A 298 37.71 -7.49 5.47
C GLY A 298 36.43 -7.37 6.32
N LYS A 299 36.33 -6.39 7.24
CA LYS A 299 35.11 -6.14 8.05
C LYS A 299 34.49 -4.76 7.80
N PRO A 300 33.96 -4.49 6.59
CA PRO A 300 33.26 -3.25 6.24
C PRO A 300 32.13 -2.88 7.22
N GLN A 301 31.51 -3.88 7.83
CA GLN A 301 30.39 -3.72 8.76
C GLN A 301 30.77 -2.90 10.00
N GLN A 302 32.05 -2.79 10.34
CA GLN A 302 32.51 -1.94 11.45
C GLN A 302 32.40 -0.44 11.13
N ASN A 303 32.33 -0.07 9.85
CA ASN A 303 32.11 1.30 9.37
C ASN A 303 30.71 1.49 8.74
N ALA A 304 29.72 0.67 9.14
CA ALA A 304 28.44 0.58 8.42
C ALA A 304 27.65 1.90 8.30
N TYR A 305 27.90 2.86 9.19
CA TYR A 305 27.24 4.16 9.15
C TYR A 305 27.66 4.99 7.95
N VAL A 306 28.96 5.16 7.74
CA VAL A 306 29.46 5.89 6.57
C VAL A 306 29.26 5.08 5.30
N GLU A 307 29.32 3.75 5.34
CA GLU A 307 28.99 2.93 4.16
C GLU A 307 27.53 3.13 3.70
N ARG A 308 26.60 3.20 4.65
CA ARG A 308 25.20 3.50 4.36
C ARG A 308 25.03 4.92 3.85
N PHE A 309 25.80 5.87 4.37
CA PHE A 309 25.84 7.24 3.87
C PHE A 309 26.39 7.29 2.44
N ASN A 310 27.51 6.64 2.16
CA ASN A 310 28.15 6.50 0.84
C ASN A 310 27.19 5.90 -0.18
N ARG A 311 26.39 4.92 0.23
CA ARG A 311 25.32 4.40 -0.61
C ARG A 311 24.27 5.47 -0.94
N THR A 312 23.90 6.30 0.03
CA THR A 312 22.95 7.40 -0.17
C THR A 312 23.54 8.46 -1.10
N VAL A 313 24.78 8.90 -0.86
CA VAL A 313 25.56 9.79 -1.74
C VAL A 313 25.60 9.27 -3.17
N ARG A 314 25.96 7.99 -3.36
CA ARG A 314 26.03 7.37 -4.69
C ARG A 314 24.71 7.48 -5.44
N TYR A 315 23.64 6.95 -4.85
CA TYR A 315 22.39 6.80 -5.58
C TYR A 315 21.60 8.09 -5.66
N GLU A 316 21.56 8.91 -4.60
CA GLU A 316 20.73 10.12 -4.55
C GLU A 316 21.42 11.36 -5.13
N TRP A 317 22.74 11.36 -5.30
CA TRP A 317 23.48 12.51 -5.85
C TRP A 317 24.40 12.12 -6.99
N LEU A 318 25.49 11.40 -6.72
CA LEU A 318 26.56 11.20 -7.70
C LEU A 318 26.07 10.56 -9.01
N SER A 319 25.23 9.52 -8.93
CA SER A 319 24.69 8.83 -10.12
C SER A 319 23.50 9.53 -10.77
N GLN A 320 23.13 10.75 -10.33
CA GLN A 320 22.02 11.51 -10.92
C GLN A 320 22.49 12.51 -11.99
N TYR A 321 23.78 12.81 -12.05
CA TYR A 321 24.34 13.86 -12.91
C TYR A 321 25.53 13.35 -13.73
N TYR A 322 25.84 14.07 -14.81
CA TYR A 322 27.07 13.91 -15.59
C TYR A 322 27.94 15.13 -15.35
N TRP A 323 29.04 14.95 -14.63
CA TRP A 323 29.91 16.03 -14.17
C TRP A 323 30.86 16.50 -15.26
N GLN A 324 30.94 17.80 -15.53
CA GLN A 324 31.89 18.35 -16.50
C GLN A 324 33.24 18.67 -15.86
N ASP A 325 33.23 19.23 -14.66
CA ASP A 325 34.43 19.63 -13.93
C ASP A 325 34.26 19.43 -12.41
N LEU A 326 35.36 19.61 -11.67
CA LEU A 326 35.36 19.42 -10.21
C LEU A 326 34.63 20.52 -9.44
N ASP A 327 34.56 21.73 -9.97
CA ASP A 327 33.95 22.85 -9.26
C ASP A 327 32.42 22.70 -9.27
N GLU A 328 31.86 22.24 -10.39
CA GLU A 328 30.45 21.80 -10.47
C GLU A 328 30.15 20.72 -9.43
N VAL A 329 31.01 19.71 -9.30
CA VAL A 329 30.82 18.63 -8.32
C VAL A 329 30.84 19.19 -6.89
N ARG A 330 31.78 20.09 -6.57
CA ARG A 330 31.90 20.71 -5.23
C ARG A 330 30.70 21.57 -4.86
N ASP A 331 30.19 22.35 -5.81
CA ASP A 331 29.02 23.19 -5.61
C ASP A 331 27.78 22.33 -5.33
N HIS A 332 27.58 21.29 -6.14
CA HIS A 332 26.49 20.34 -5.94
C HIS A 332 26.63 19.56 -4.63
N ALA A 333 27.86 19.19 -4.22
CA ALA A 333 28.10 18.53 -2.94
C ALA A 333 27.65 19.40 -1.78
N THR A 334 27.98 20.68 -1.80
CA THR A 334 27.60 21.65 -0.77
C THR A 334 26.09 21.77 -0.64
N GLN A 335 25.39 21.95 -1.76
CA GLN A 335 23.92 22.03 -1.79
C GLN A 335 23.27 20.72 -1.34
N TRP A 336 23.86 19.58 -1.73
CA TRP A 336 23.35 18.27 -1.38
C TRP A 336 23.52 17.95 0.10
N ILE A 337 24.67 18.28 0.72
CA ILE A 337 24.89 18.15 2.17
C ILE A 337 23.82 18.95 2.93
N TRP A 338 23.55 20.18 2.50
CA TRP A 338 22.53 21.00 3.14
C TRP A 338 21.17 20.32 3.08
N SER A 339 20.74 19.87 1.89
CA SER A 339 19.48 19.16 1.69
C SER A 339 19.41 17.85 2.50
N TYR A 340 20.50 17.09 2.53
CA TYR A 340 20.60 15.85 3.30
C TYR A 340 20.40 16.09 4.80
N ASN A 341 21.04 17.12 5.34
CA ASN A 341 21.03 17.43 6.77
C ASN A 341 19.73 18.08 7.25
N HIS A 342 19.12 18.93 6.42
CA HIS A 342 17.97 19.76 6.81
C HIS A 342 16.63 19.22 6.32
N GLU A 343 16.60 18.56 5.17
CA GLU A 343 15.35 18.21 4.48
C GLU A 343 15.15 16.71 4.33
N ARG A 344 16.21 15.91 4.19
CA ARG A 344 16.08 14.47 3.94
C ARG A 344 15.71 13.70 5.21
N PRO A 345 14.56 13.00 5.23
CA PRO A 345 14.22 12.13 6.35
C PRO A 345 15.21 10.98 6.48
N ASN A 346 15.62 10.66 7.71
CA ASN A 346 16.50 9.53 7.97
C ASN A 346 15.78 8.42 8.73
N MET A 347 15.57 7.27 8.07
CA MET A 347 14.90 6.11 8.70
C MET A 347 15.62 5.59 9.95
N ALA A 348 16.94 5.71 10.04
CA ALA A 348 17.70 5.30 11.22
C ALA A 348 17.42 6.21 12.43
N LEU A 349 16.96 7.44 12.19
CA LEU A 349 16.59 8.43 13.21
C LEU A 349 15.08 8.44 13.48
N GLY A 350 14.32 7.42 13.06
CA GLY A 350 12.86 7.43 13.16
C GLY A 350 12.17 8.35 12.14
N GLY A 351 12.91 8.79 11.11
CA GLY A 351 12.39 9.57 10.00
C GLY A 351 12.48 11.09 10.17
N ILE A 352 13.14 11.58 11.20
CA ILE A 352 13.54 13.00 11.30
C ILE A 352 14.87 13.23 10.56
N THR A 353 15.20 14.49 10.29
CA THR A 353 16.47 14.85 9.62
C THR A 353 17.63 14.89 10.63
N PRO A 354 18.89 14.78 10.18
CA PRO A 354 20.05 14.89 11.07
C PRO A 354 20.06 16.17 11.91
N LYS A 355 19.67 17.31 11.34
CA LYS A 355 19.58 18.58 12.07
C LYS A 355 18.41 18.63 13.05
N GLN A 356 17.27 18.02 12.73
CA GLN A 356 16.20 17.86 13.72
C GLN A 356 16.66 17.00 14.91
N ARG A 357 17.38 15.92 14.66
CA ARG A 357 17.94 15.06 15.71
C ARG A 357 18.95 15.82 16.59
N LEU A 358 19.76 16.69 15.98
CA LEU A 358 20.68 17.58 16.68
C LEU A 358 19.93 18.55 17.59
N ALA A 359 18.92 19.24 17.05
CA ALA A 359 18.13 20.23 17.79
C ALA A 359 17.29 19.63 18.94
N MET A 360 17.00 18.32 18.91
CA MET A 360 16.35 17.61 20.02
C MET A 360 17.32 17.20 21.14
N ALA A 361 18.62 17.23 20.88
CA ALA A 361 19.67 16.86 21.84
C ALA A 361 20.29 18.08 22.53
N ALA A 362 20.16 19.26 21.93
CA ALA A 362 20.43 20.55 22.55
C ALA A 362 19.23 20.99 23.40
#